data_AF-A0A964HAG3-F1
#
_entry.id   AF-A0A964HAG3-F1
#
_cell.length_a   1.000
_cell.length_b   1.000
_cell.length_c   1.000
_cell.angle_alpha   90.00
_cell.angle_beta   90.00
_cell.angle_gamma   90.00
#
_symmetry.space_group_name_H-M   'P 1'
#
loop_
_entity.id
_entity.type
_entity.pdbx_description
1 polymer ?
#
loop_
_entity_poly.entity_id
_entity_poly.type
_entity_poly.pdbx_seq_one_letter_code
_entity_poly.pdbx_strand_id
1 'polypeptide(L)' 'MSRPLIDSHAHLTMREFDADRAEVIARARDSGVKYIINAGFDLA' A
#
# COMPACT_ATOMS: atom_id res chain seq x y z
N MET A 1 5.29 22.55 -6.96
CA MET A 1 5.40 21.08 -6.93
C MET A 1 4.27 20.52 -6.09
N SER A 2 3.59 19.47 -6.54
CA SER A 2 2.56 18.77 -5.73
C SER A 2 3.23 18.00 -4.60
N ARG A 3 2.62 18.01 -3.40
CA ARG A 3 3.12 17.25 -2.25
C ARG A 3 2.78 15.76 -2.44
N PRO A 4 3.68 14.83 -2.11
CA PRO A 4 3.40 13.40 -2.26
C PRO A 4 2.28 12.98 -1.31
N LEU A 5 1.36 12.13 -1.80
CA LEU A 5 0.40 11.45 -0.93
C LEU A 5 1.09 10.29 -0.23
N ILE A 6 0.74 10.11 1.05
CA ILE A 6 1.22 9.02 1.89
C ILE A 6 -0.02 8.29 2.38
N ASP A 7 -0.14 7.02 2.04
CA ASP A 7 -1.09 6.14 2.70
C ASP A 7 -0.50 5.75 4.06
N SER A 8 -1.01 6.39 5.10
CA SER A 8 -0.49 6.24 6.46
C SER A 8 -0.83 4.89 7.09
N HIS A 9 -1.77 4.11 6.53
CA HIS A 9 -2.21 2.85 7.11
C HIS A 9 -2.87 1.94 6.06
N ALA A 10 -2.21 0.83 5.74
CA ALA A 10 -2.75 -0.22 4.89
C ALA A 10 -2.44 -1.62 5.44
N HIS A 11 -3.15 -2.63 4.94
CA HIS A 11 -2.91 -4.04 5.24
C HIS A 11 -2.76 -4.84 3.92
N LEU A 12 -1.83 -4.45 3.07
CA LEU A 12 -1.55 -5.08 1.77
C LEU A 12 -0.91 -6.47 1.89
N THR A 13 -0.50 -6.89 3.09
CA THR A 13 0.00 -8.24 3.35
C THR A 13 -1.09 -9.27 3.63
N MET A 14 -2.36 -8.86 3.71
CA MET A 14 -3.47 -9.79 3.87
C MET A 14 -3.68 -10.64 2.61
N ARG A 15 -4.24 -11.84 2.80
CA ARG A 15 -4.46 -12.85 1.75
C ARG A 15 -5.29 -12.34 0.56
N GLU A 16 -6.17 -11.37 0.80
CA GLU A 16 -7.03 -10.74 -0.20
C GLU A 16 -6.22 -10.07 -1.31
N PHE A 17 -4.95 -9.72 -1.05
CA PHE A 17 -4.04 -9.10 -2.01
C PHE A 17 -3.00 -10.08 -2.59
N ASP A 18 -3.02 -11.36 -2.23
CA ASP A 18 -1.97 -12.31 -2.67
C ASP A 18 -1.91 -12.47 -4.19
N ALA A 19 -3.06 -12.41 -4.86
CA ALA A 19 -3.15 -12.60 -6.31
C ALA A 19 -2.57 -11.42 -7.10
N ASP A 20 -2.67 -10.19 -6.59
CA ASP A 20 -2.42 -8.97 -7.38
C ASP A 20 -1.66 -7.87 -6.61
N ARG A 21 -1.01 -8.19 -5.50
CA ARG A 21 -0.34 -7.20 -4.62
C ARG A 21 0.55 -6.22 -5.37
N ALA A 22 1.38 -6.72 -6.29
CA ALA A 22 2.30 -5.91 -7.06
C ALA A 22 1.55 -4.92 -7.97
N GLU A 23 0.43 -5.35 -8.54
CA GLU A 23 -0.43 -4.53 -9.40
C GLU A 23 -1.16 -3.47 -8.57
N VAL A 24 -1.64 -3.82 -7.37
CA VAL A 24 -2.23 -2.86 -6.40
C VAL A 24 -1.24 -1.76 -6.06
N ILE A 25 0.00 -2.12 -5.72
CA ILE A 25 1.06 -1.16 -5.39
C ILE A 25 1.39 -0.27 -6.60
N ALA A 26 1.43 -0.83 -7.81
CA ALA A 26 1.65 -0.07 -9.03
C ALA A 26 0.53 0.96 -9.27
N ARG A 27 -0.74 0.55 -9.19
CA ARG A 27 -1.90 1.44 -9.34
C ARG A 27 -1.90 2.56 -8.30
N ALA A 28 -1.50 2.27 -7.06
CA ALA A 28 -1.40 3.29 -6.01
C ALA A 28 -0.35 4.36 -6.36
N ARG A 29 0.82 3.93 -6.86
CA ARG A 29 1.88 4.84 -7.33
C ARG A 29 1.43 5.69 -8.50
N ASP A 30 0.77 5.08 -9.49
CA ASP A 30 0.23 5.79 -10.67
C ASP A 30 -0.83 6.83 -10.28
N SER A 31 -1.53 6.60 -9.17
CA SER A 31 -2.53 7.52 -8.59
C SER A 31 -1.91 8.60 -7.69
N GLY A 32 -0.58 8.63 -7.54
CA GLY A 32 0.15 9.65 -6.77
C GLY A 32 0.45 9.31 -5.31
N VAL A 33 0.13 8.09 -4.85
CA VAL A 33 0.52 7.59 -3.53
C VAL A 33 1.99 7.17 -3.58
N LYS A 34 2.86 7.99 -3.00
CA LYS A 34 4.32 7.78 -3.06
C LYS A 34 4.81 6.76 -2.04
N TYR A 35 4.18 6.74 -0.86
CA TYR A 35 4.56 5.88 0.25
C TYR A 35 3.31 5.24 0.86
N ILE A 36 3.45 3.99 1.28
CA ILE A 36 2.38 3.20 1.92
C ILE A 36 2.98 2.57 3.18
N ILE A 37 2.36 2.79 4.32
CA ILE A 37 2.73 2.13 5.58
C ILE A 37 1.84 0.89 5.75
N ASN A 38 2.43 -0.29 5.59
CA ASN A 38 1.73 -1.55 5.81
C ASN A 38 1.77 -1.92 7.30
N ALA A 39 0.65 -1.75 7.99
CA ALA A 39 0.52 -2.04 9.41
C ALA A 39 0.45 -3.56 9.65
N GLY A 40 1.32 -4.06 10.53
CA GLY A 40 1.16 -5.38 11.14
C GLY A 40 0.06 -5.36 12.20
N PHE A 41 -0.57 -6.51 12.43
CA PHE A 41 -1.69 -6.64 13.39
C PHE A 41 -1.56 -7.89 14.28
N ASP A 42 -0.42 -8.58 14.24
CA ASP A 42 -0.08 -9.68 15.12
C ASP A 42 1.36 -9.56 15.62
N LEU A 43 1.74 -10.44 16.55
CA LEU A 43 3.09 -10.56 17.10
C LEU A 43 3.82 -11.80 16.58
N ALA A 44 3.22 -12.50 15.61
CA ALA A 44 3.72 -13.79 15.14
C ALA A 44 5.00 -13.65 14.31
#